data_AF-A0A8J4CD43-F1
#
_entry.id   AF-A0A8J4CD43-F1
#
_cell.length_a   1.000
_cell.length_b   1.000
_cell.length_c   1.000
_cell.angle_alpha   90.00
_cell.angle_beta   90.00
_cell.angle_gamma   90.00
#
_symmetry.space_group_name_H-M   'P 1'
#
loop_
_entity.id
_entity.type
_entity.pdbx_description
1 polymer ?
#
loop_
_entity_poly.entity_id
_entity_poly.type
_entity_poly.pdbx_seq_one_letter_code
_entity_poly.pdbx_strand_id
1 'polypeptide(L)'
;MQIIKRLFSNPSNPEPQGNEAVRNGVSAKALGTCIGESTSCPEGGRMHAKIEGRYVTVLRIDGKLYCIDSICFHAGGPLGIGDIEDVNGHKCLVCPWHFYKIDVQTGDKYYQGVEFKDGKMLGGEWKSNGVRQRVHPVIEQGGKIYVTLSTQPDAEAAAVAAGLLGCGGPSSACSPRSRVDSDTYAFEAPCGDRVLNSPPSANRAKVHSVGADGRKPAGQVLRGQYKSTVPPPPSSPTSPKSPTSPKSPSSSS
;
A
#
# COMPACT_ATOMS: atom_id res chain seq x y z
N MET A 1 13.56 -43.73 75.89
CA MET A 1 12.85 -44.38 74.76
C MET A 1 13.76 -44.31 73.52
N GLN A 2 14.06 -45.50 72.97
CA GLN A 2 14.47 -45.88 71.60
C GLN A 2 15.13 -44.82 70.67
N ILE A 3 16.40 -44.96 70.24
CA ILE A 3 16.95 -45.81 69.13
C ILE A 3 16.32 -45.38 67.77
N ILE A 4 16.99 -44.96 66.68
CA ILE A 4 17.75 -45.70 65.62
C ILE A 4 18.25 -44.61 64.61
N LYS A 5 19.55 -44.41 64.34
CA LYS A 5 20.39 -44.95 63.24
C LYS A 5 19.90 -44.67 61.78
N ARG A 6 20.65 -43.87 61.00
CA ARG A 6 21.43 -44.26 59.79
C ARG A 6 21.64 -43.12 58.79
N LEU A 7 22.92 -42.99 58.42
CA LEU A 7 23.43 -42.36 57.20
C LEU A 7 22.93 -43.12 55.96
N PHE A 8 22.56 -42.39 54.90
CA PHE A 8 22.68 -42.84 53.51
C PHE A 8 22.85 -41.63 52.59
N SER A 9 23.89 -41.69 51.76
CA SER A 9 24.19 -40.79 50.65
C SER A 9 23.41 -41.17 49.39
N ASN A 10 23.01 -40.16 48.59
CA ASN A 10 22.80 -40.03 47.12
C ASN A 10 22.35 -41.25 46.26
N PRO A 11 21.55 -41.07 45.17
CA PRO A 11 21.90 -40.17 44.06
C PRO A 11 20.74 -39.51 43.25
N SER A 12 21.10 -38.46 42.50
CA SER A 12 20.59 -38.01 41.18
C SER A 12 19.13 -38.27 40.77
N ASN A 13 18.36 -37.20 40.56
CA ASN A 13 17.47 -37.07 39.39
C ASN A 13 17.12 -35.58 39.14
N PRO A 14 16.66 -35.19 37.93
CA PRO A 14 17.36 -34.27 37.06
C PRO A 14 16.72 -32.87 37.03
N GLU A 15 17.42 -31.95 36.38
CA GLU A 15 16.95 -30.61 35.99
C GLU A 15 15.51 -30.63 35.47
N PRO A 16 14.65 -29.65 35.85
CA PRO A 16 13.54 -29.30 35.01
C PRO A 16 14.14 -28.58 33.80
N GLN A 17 14.35 -29.33 32.71
CA GLN A 17 14.37 -28.76 31.38
C GLN A 17 13.02 -28.08 31.16
N GLY A 18 12.99 -26.78 31.48
CA GLY A 18 11.95 -25.84 31.11
C GLY A 18 11.91 -25.77 29.59
N ASN A 19 11.10 -26.68 29.08
CA ASN A 19 10.67 -26.83 27.72
C ASN A 19 9.98 -25.57 27.20
N GLU A 20 10.11 -25.41 25.88
CA GLU A 20 9.24 -24.60 25.05
C GLU A 20 9.48 -23.09 25.09
N ALA A 21 10.53 -22.67 24.38
CA ALA A 21 10.44 -21.46 23.58
C ALA A 21 9.19 -21.58 22.70
N VAL A 22 8.09 -20.97 23.14
CA VAL A 22 6.88 -20.77 22.36
C VAL A 22 7.26 -19.93 21.16
N ARG A 23 7.70 -20.61 20.10
CA ARG A 23 7.72 -20.07 18.76
C ARG A 23 6.24 -19.91 18.42
N ASN A 24 5.72 -18.70 18.62
CA ASN A 24 4.45 -18.26 18.05
C ASN A 24 4.59 -18.29 16.52
N GLY A 25 4.58 -19.49 15.96
CA GLY A 25 4.53 -19.75 14.54
C GLY A 25 3.13 -19.46 14.05
N VAL A 26 2.81 -18.16 13.94
CA VAL A 26 1.70 -17.77 13.07
C VAL A 26 2.11 -18.25 11.68
N SER A 27 1.36 -19.22 11.14
CA SER A 27 1.60 -19.75 9.79
C SER A 27 1.77 -18.59 8.81
N ALA A 28 2.76 -18.66 7.91
CA ALA A 28 2.97 -17.65 6.88
C ALA A 28 1.70 -17.36 6.05
N LYS A 29 0.79 -18.35 5.95
CA LYS A 29 -0.51 -18.20 5.30
C LYS A 29 -1.48 -17.29 6.06
N ALA A 30 -1.36 -17.20 7.38
CA ALA A 30 -2.20 -16.34 8.22
C ALA A 30 -1.72 -14.87 8.23
N LEU A 31 -0.46 -14.60 7.85
CA LEU A 31 0.11 -13.24 7.84
C LEU A 31 -0.11 -12.52 6.50
N GLY A 32 -0.28 -13.26 5.40
CA GLY A 32 -0.37 -12.73 4.04
C GLY A 32 0.95 -12.87 3.27
N THR A 33 1.05 -12.21 2.12
CA THR A 33 2.27 -12.20 1.29
C THR A 33 3.29 -11.22 1.85
N CYS A 34 4.50 -11.70 2.16
CA CYS A 34 5.62 -10.84 2.55
C CYS A 34 6.07 -9.99 1.35
N ILE A 35 6.05 -8.66 1.50
CA ILE A 35 6.47 -7.73 0.43
C ILE A 35 7.85 -7.11 0.68
N GLY A 36 8.44 -7.29 1.87
CA GLY A 36 9.82 -6.90 2.18
C GLY A 36 10.01 -6.44 3.62
N GLU A 37 11.18 -5.86 3.88
CA GLU A 37 11.55 -5.31 5.20
C GLU A 37 10.78 -4.03 5.51
N SER A 38 10.41 -3.86 6.77
CA SER A 38 9.75 -2.64 7.29
C SER A 38 10.61 -1.39 7.09
N THR A 39 11.94 -1.53 7.18
CA THR A 39 12.91 -0.46 6.96
C THR A 39 12.89 0.10 5.54
N SER A 40 12.38 -0.66 4.56
CA SER A 40 12.19 -0.20 3.18
C SER A 40 10.97 0.71 3.02
N CYS A 41 10.08 0.77 4.02
CA CYS A 41 8.95 1.69 4.10
C CYS A 41 9.06 2.53 5.39
N PRO A 42 10.02 3.48 5.48
CA PRO A 42 10.09 4.39 6.61
C PRO A 42 8.87 5.32 6.65
N GLU A 43 8.76 6.16 7.66
CA GLU A 43 7.68 7.16 7.78
C GLU A 43 7.59 8.07 6.54
N GLY A 44 6.40 8.19 5.95
CA GLY A 44 6.13 8.82 4.63
C GLY A 44 6.70 8.11 3.41
N GLY A 45 7.33 6.96 3.64
CA GLY A 45 7.81 6.06 2.61
C GLY A 45 6.67 5.27 1.95
N ARG A 46 7.03 4.56 0.89
CA ARG A 46 6.14 3.66 0.19
C ARG A 46 6.89 2.49 -0.43
N MET A 47 6.19 1.37 -0.59
CA MET A 47 6.66 0.20 -1.30
C MET A 47 5.62 -0.22 -2.33
N HIS A 48 6.07 -0.75 -3.47
CA HIS A 48 5.22 -1.25 -4.53
C HIS A 48 5.45 -2.75 -4.67
N ALA A 49 4.37 -3.51 -4.84
CA ALA A 49 4.44 -4.95 -5.01
C ALA A 49 3.42 -5.42 -6.05
N LYS A 50 3.72 -6.58 -6.63
CA LYS A 50 2.79 -7.35 -7.44
C LYS A 50 2.51 -8.66 -6.71
N ILE A 51 1.29 -8.83 -6.21
CA ILE A 51 0.86 -10.01 -5.45
C ILE A 51 -0.20 -10.70 -6.28
N GLU A 52 0.01 -11.97 -6.65
CA GLU A 52 -0.96 -12.74 -7.46
C GLU A 52 -1.43 -12.00 -8.73
N GLY A 53 -0.53 -11.25 -9.36
CA GLY A 53 -0.82 -10.44 -10.54
C GLY A 53 -1.40 -9.05 -10.26
N ARG A 54 -1.89 -8.79 -9.05
CA ARG A 54 -2.46 -7.51 -8.62
C ARG A 54 -1.39 -6.55 -8.16
N TYR A 55 -1.40 -5.32 -8.69
CA TYR A 55 -0.44 -4.29 -8.30
C TYR A 55 -0.94 -3.49 -7.10
N VAL A 56 -0.14 -3.46 -6.03
CA VAL A 56 -0.49 -2.80 -4.76
C VAL A 56 0.62 -1.87 -4.29
N THR A 57 0.24 -0.83 -3.55
CA THR A 57 1.15 0.14 -2.94
C THR A 57 0.91 0.16 -1.44
N VAL A 58 1.98 -0.03 -0.68
CA VAL A 58 2.00 0.16 0.77
C VAL A 58 2.58 1.52 1.10
N LEU A 59 1.94 2.22 2.03
CA LEU A 59 2.31 3.56 2.51
C LEU A 59 2.47 3.50 4.03
N ARG A 60 3.45 4.22 4.57
CA ARG A 60 3.52 4.51 6.01
C ARG A 60 3.19 5.96 6.27
N ILE A 61 2.14 6.21 7.03
CA ILE A 61 1.64 7.57 7.36
C ILE A 61 1.23 7.59 8.82
N ASP A 62 1.75 8.55 9.58
CA ASP A 62 1.50 8.72 11.02
C ASP A 62 1.80 7.42 11.80
N GLY A 63 2.88 6.72 11.43
CA GLY A 63 3.30 5.44 12.01
C GLY A 63 2.46 4.23 11.61
N LYS A 64 1.40 4.40 10.82
CA LYS A 64 0.48 3.33 10.40
C LYS A 64 0.75 2.90 8.96
N LEU A 65 0.58 1.61 8.69
CA LEU A 65 0.66 1.07 7.34
C LEU A 65 -0.72 1.05 6.69
N TYR A 66 -0.75 1.42 5.41
CA TYR A 66 -1.93 1.36 4.54
C TYR A 66 -1.54 0.64 3.26
N CYS A 67 -2.45 -0.14 2.69
CA CYS A 67 -2.24 -0.81 1.40
C CYS A 67 -3.43 -0.58 0.48
N ILE A 68 -3.15 -0.17 -0.75
CA ILE A 68 -4.15 0.21 -1.74
C ILE A 68 -3.72 -0.28 -3.13
N ASP A 69 -4.68 -0.53 -4.01
CA ASP A 69 -4.40 -0.77 -5.42
C ASP A 69 -3.52 0.34 -6.02
N SER A 70 -2.45 -0.05 -6.70
CA SER A 70 -1.47 0.87 -7.30
C SER A 70 -2.00 1.63 -8.52
N ILE A 71 -3.08 1.14 -9.14
CA ILE A 71 -3.58 1.63 -10.43
C ILE A 71 -4.94 2.27 -10.22
N CYS A 72 -5.08 3.55 -10.59
CA CYS A 72 -6.26 4.37 -10.32
C CYS A 72 -7.49 3.85 -11.07
N PHE A 73 -8.61 3.70 -10.34
CA PHE A 73 -9.90 3.25 -10.87
C PHE A 73 -10.48 4.10 -12.02
N HIS A 74 -10.04 5.34 -12.19
CA HIS A 74 -10.64 6.25 -13.17
C HIS A 74 -10.29 5.87 -14.62
N ALA A 75 -9.01 5.64 -14.88
CA ALA A 75 -8.47 5.50 -16.23
C ALA A 75 -7.11 4.78 -16.25
N GLY A 76 -6.84 3.92 -15.27
CA GLY A 76 -5.59 3.17 -15.22
C GLY A 76 -4.36 4.01 -14.89
N GLY A 77 -4.50 5.13 -14.17
CA GLY A 77 -3.38 6.02 -13.83
C GLY A 77 -2.46 5.48 -12.72
N PRO A 78 -1.20 5.93 -12.62
CA PRO A 78 -0.23 5.40 -11.66
C PRO A 78 -0.49 6.03 -10.29
N LEU A 79 -1.51 5.50 -9.59
CA LEU A 79 -1.93 6.00 -8.30
C LEU A 79 -0.79 5.88 -7.30
N GLY A 80 -0.12 4.73 -7.23
CA GLY A 80 0.91 4.45 -6.23
C GLY A 80 2.05 5.48 -6.14
N ILE A 81 2.31 6.28 -7.19
CA ILE A 81 3.37 7.32 -7.20
C ILE A 81 2.85 8.74 -6.97
N GLY A 82 1.55 8.89 -6.70
CA GLY A 82 0.89 10.16 -6.44
C GLY A 82 1.29 10.77 -5.09
N ASP A 83 1.00 12.06 -4.93
CA ASP A 83 1.22 12.74 -3.66
C ASP A 83 0.19 12.34 -2.62
N ILE A 84 0.53 12.56 -1.35
CA ILE A 84 -0.40 12.40 -0.22
C ILE A 84 -0.81 13.81 0.24
N GLU A 85 -2.11 14.05 0.26
CA GLU A 85 -2.72 15.30 0.71
C GLU A 85 -3.67 15.02 1.89
N ASP A 86 -3.77 15.97 2.83
CA ASP A 86 -4.86 15.98 3.79
C ASP A 86 -6.09 16.63 3.17
N VAL A 87 -7.18 15.86 3.11
CA VAL A 87 -8.45 16.24 2.49
C VAL A 87 -9.55 15.99 3.50
N ASN A 88 -10.08 17.05 4.10
CA ASN A 88 -11.15 16.95 5.10
C ASN A 88 -10.79 16.04 6.30
N GLY A 89 -9.52 15.99 6.71
CA GLY A 89 -9.03 15.11 7.78
C GLY A 89 -8.68 13.68 7.30
N HIS A 90 -8.86 13.38 6.01
CA HIS A 90 -8.51 12.11 5.40
C HIS A 90 -7.17 12.20 4.69
N LYS A 91 -6.31 11.19 4.91
CA LYS A 91 -5.06 11.06 4.18
C LYS A 91 -5.36 10.50 2.79
N CYS A 92 -5.37 11.37 1.79
CA CYS A 92 -5.74 11.01 0.44
C CYS A 92 -4.52 10.93 -0.46
N LEU A 93 -4.44 9.85 -1.22
CA LEU A 93 -3.50 9.75 -2.32
C LEU A 93 -4.10 10.40 -3.57
N VAL A 94 -3.32 11.26 -4.22
CA VAL A 94 -3.73 12.07 -5.37
C VAL A 94 -3.17 11.50 -6.66
N CYS A 95 -4.05 11.00 -7.52
CA CYS A 95 -3.65 10.45 -8.81
C CYS A 95 -2.97 11.52 -9.69
N PRO A 96 -1.76 11.28 -10.24
CA PRO A 96 -1.02 12.29 -10.98
C PRO A 96 -1.62 12.65 -12.35
N TRP A 97 -2.54 11.83 -12.88
CA TRP A 97 -3.16 12.09 -14.19
C TRP A 97 -4.36 13.03 -14.10
N HIS A 98 -5.25 12.81 -13.12
CA HIS A 98 -6.55 13.49 -13.03
C HIS A 98 -6.88 14.04 -11.64
N PHE A 99 -5.92 14.02 -10.71
CA PHE A 99 -6.01 14.61 -9.37
C PHE A 99 -7.16 14.10 -8.50
N TYR A 100 -7.65 12.88 -8.77
CA TYR A 100 -8.60 12.20 -7.90
C TYR A 100 -7.95 11.93 -6.55
N LYS A 101 -8.64 12.36 -5.50
CA LYS A 101 -8.25 12.20 -4.10
C LYS A 101 -8.90 10.94 -3.57
N ILE A 102 -8.08 9.97 -3.19
CA ILE A 102 -8.53 8.66 -2.74
C ILE A 102 -8.01 8.43 -1.35
N ASP A 103 -8.90 8.27 -0.38
CA ASP A 103 -8.55 7.97 1.00
C ASP A 103 -7.83 6.60 1.08
N VAL A 104 -6.63 6.61 1.64
CA VAL A 104 -5.77 5.42 1.75
C VAL A 104 -6.30 4.38 2.74
N GLN A 105 -7.16 4.80 3.68
CA GLN A 105 -7.73 3.93 4.69
C GLN A 105 -8.99 3.22 4.18
N THR A 106 -9.85 3.94 3.46
CA THR A 106 -11.19 3.47 3.08
C THR A 106 -11.30 3.13 1.59
N GLY A 107 -10.48 3.77 0.74
CA GLY A 107 -10.63 3.70 -0.71
C GLY A 107 -11.67 4.67 -1.29
N ASP A 108 -12.22 5.55 -0.44
CA ASP A 108 -13.22 6.53 -0.84
C ASP A 108 -12.63 7.61 -1.75
N LYS A 109 -13.35 7.96 -2.81
CA LYS A 109 -12.99 9.09 -3.68
C LYS A 109 -13.64 10.37 -3.19
N TYR A 110 -12.82 11.33 -2.75
CA TYR A 110 -13.26 12.66 -2.36
C TYR A 110 -13.20 13.68 -3.50
N TYR A 111 -14.14 14.61 -3.49
CA TYR A 111 -14.14 15.79 -4.35
C TYR A 111 -14.74 16.99 -3.62
N GLN A 112 -14.29 18.18 -3.98
CA GLN A 112 -14.88 19.41 -3.46
C GLN A 112 -16.05 19.81 -4.37
N GLY A 113 -17.23 20.03 -3.79
CA GLY A 113 -18.35 20.64 -4.49
C GLY A 113 -17.99 22.04 -4.99
N VAL A 114 -18.74 22.56 -5.94
CA VAL A 114 -18.63 23.94 -6.39
C VAL A 114 -19.95 24.63 -6.14
N GLU A 115 -19.89 25.79 -5.51
CA GLU A 115 -21.05 26.66 -5.30
C GLU A 115 -20.89 27.92 -6.13
N PHE A 116 -21.98 28.32 -6.79
CA PHE A 116 -22.03 29.57 -7.55
C PHE A 116 -22.66 30.65 -6.68
N LYS A 117 -21.85 31.62 -6.26
CA LYS A 117 -22.31 32.79 -5.50
C LYS A 117 -21.87 34.06 -6.19
N ASP A 118 -22.82 34.93 -6.50
CA ASP A 118 -22.59 36.23 -7.17
C ASP A 118 -21.77 36.09 -8.48
N GLY A 119 -22.07 35.05 -9.28
CA GLY A 119 -21.37 34.77 -10.53
C GLY A 119 -19.96 34.20 -10.40
N LYS A 120 -19.48 33.94 -9.16
CA LYS A 120 -18.17 33.31 -8.90
C LYS A 120 -18.32 31.86 -8.49
N MET A 121 -17.42 31.01 -8.98
CA MET A 121 -17.28 29.62 -8.52
C MET A 121 -16.44 29.60 -7.26
N LEU A 122 -17.05 29.19 -6.15
CA LEU A 122 -16.39 28.99 -4.87
C LEU A 122 -16.28 27.49 -4.57
N GLY A 123 -15.22 27.10 -3.86
CA GLY A 123 -15.11 25.75 -3.33
C GLY A 123 -16.16 25.54 -2.26
N GLY A 124 -17.06 24.59 -2.50
CA GLY A 124 -18.09 24.18 -1.55
C GLY A 124 -17.60 23.05 -0.64
N GLU A 125 -18.55 22.31 -0.10
CA GLU A 125 -18.30 21.20 0.82
C GLU A 125 -17.57 20.02 0.15
N TRP A 126 -16.73 19.33 0.94
CA TRP A 126 -16.14 18.05 0.54
C TRP A 126 -17.18 16.95 0.56
N LYS A 127 -17.19 16.14 -0.50
CA LYS A 127 -18.14 15.04 -0.68
C LYS A 127 -17.37 13.76 -1.04
N SER A 128 -17.84 12.63 -0.48
CA SER A 128 -17.38 11.30 -0.90
C SER A 128 -18.24 10.78 -2.06
N ASN A 129 -17.60 10.05 -2.98
CA ASN A 129 -18.26 9.28 -4.04
C ASN A 129 -18.23 7.76 -3.74
N GLY A 130 -18.08 7.41 -2.46
CA GLY A 130 -17.96 6.04 -1.95
C GLY A 130 -16.63 5.38 -2.33
N VAL A 131 -16.52 4.10 -1.96
CA VAL A 131 -15.34 3.26 -2.18
C VAL A 131 -15.18 3.01 -3.68
N ARG A 132 -14.10 3.55 -4.25
CA ARG A 132 -13.77 3.41 -5.68
C ARG A 132 -12.46 2.69 -5.90
N GLN A 133 -11.60 2.70 -4.90
CA GLN A 133 -10.28 2.07 -4.92
C GLN A 133 -10.22 1.00 -3.83
N ARG A 134 -9.78 -0.20 -4.16
CA ARG A 134 -9.67 -1.28 -3.17
C ARG A 134 -8.47 -1.06 -2.24
N VAL A 135 -8.73 -1.20 -0.96
CA VAL A 135 -7.72 -1.26 0.10
C VAL A 135 -7.50 -2.71 0.56
N HIS A 136 -6.34 -2.98 1.14
CA HIS A 136 -5.92 -4.31 1.57
C HIS A 136 -5.38 -4.27 3.01
N PRO A 137 -5.67 -5.29 3.83
CA PRO A 137 -5.00 -5.49 5.11
C PRO A 137 -3.49 -5.56 4.93
N VAL A 138 -2.78 -4.85 5.80
CA VAL A 138 -1.33 -4.85 5.89
C VAL A 138 -0.93 -4.93 7.35
N ILE A 139 0.03 -5.80 7.64
CA ILE A 139 0.57 -6.00 8.98
C ILE A 139 2.08 -5.92 8.97
N GLU A 140 2.64 -5.43 10.06
CA GLU A 140 4.08 -5.44 10.33
C GLU A 140 4.36 -6.47 11.42
N GLN A 141 5.18 -7.48 11.12
CA GLN A 141 5.56 -8.51 12.09
C GLN A 141 7.01 -8.93 11.86
N GLY A 142 7.79 -9.03 12.94
CA GLY A 142 9.18 -9.48 12.86
C GLY A 142 10.07 -8.61 11.95
N GLY A 143 9.80 -7.31 11.87
CA GLY A 143 10.52 -6.37 11.01
C GLY A 143 10.17 -6.47 9.52
N LYS A 144 9.17 -7.26 9.15
CA LYS A 144 8.71 -7.44 7.77
C LYS A 144 7.27 -6.96 7.60
N ILE A 145 6.94 -6.56 6.37
CA ILE A 145 5.59 -6.15 5.99
C ILE A 145 4.92 -7.26 5.19
N TYR A 146 3.69 -7.60 5.60
CA TYR A 146 2.84 -8.58 4.93
C TYR A 146 1.54 -7.94 4.48
N VAL A 147 1.08 -8.30 3.30
CA VAL A 147 -0.17 -7.82 2.70
C VAL A 147 -1.08 -9.01 2.44
N THR A 148 -2.34 -8.91 2.87
CA THR A 148 -3.39 -9.87 2.52
C THR A 148 -4.28 -9.21 1.49
N LEU A 149 -4.36 -9.80 0.29
CA LEU A 149 -5.22 -9.25 -0.76
C LEU A 149 -6.68 -9.45 -0.38
N SER A 150 -7.42 -8.36 -0.20
CA SER A 150 -8.89 -8.37 -0.08
C SER A 150 -9.57 -8.77 -1.39
N THR A 151 -9.36 -10.00 -1.83
CA THR A 151 -10.10 -10.61 -2.92
C THR A 151 -11.33 -11.33 -2.37
N GLN A 152 -12.27 -11.63 -3.26
CA GLN A 152 -13.54 -12.25 -2.90
C GLN A 152 -13.51 -13.65 -2.24
N PRO A 153 -12.42 -14.47 -2.20
CA PRO A 153 -12.47 -15.75 -1.49
C PRO A 153 -12.22 -15.68 0.02
N ASP A 154 -11.62 -14.62 0.55
CA ASP A 154 -11.14 -14.58 1.95
C ASP A 154 -12.29 -14.36 2.95
N ALA A 155 -13.32 -13.63 2.52
CA ALA A 155 -14.52 -13.39 3.31
C ALA A 155 -15.49 -14.59 3.26
N GLU A 156 -15.58 -15.29 2.13
CA GLU A 156 -16.32 -16.55 2.03
C GLU A 156 -15.63 -17.68 2.78
N ALA A 157 -14.31 -17.83 2.68
CA ALA A 157 -13.57 -18.85 3.43
C ALA A 157 -13.68 -18.63 4.95
N ALA A 158 -13.70 -17.38 5.42
CA ALA A 158 -13.94 -17.07 6.84
C ALA A 158 -15.39 -17.35 7.28
N ALA A 159 -16.39 -17.06 6.44
CA ALA A 159 -17.80 -17.32 6.74
C ALA A 159 -18.18 -18.82 6.65
N VAL A 160 -17.56 -19.56 5.74
CA VAL A 160 -17.70 -21.02 5.60
C VAL A 160 -16.97 -21.73 6.73
N ALA A 161 -15.76 -21.28 7.12
CA ALA A 161 -15.06 -21.79 8.31
C ALA A 161 -15.81 -21.49 9.61
N ALA A 162 -16.59 -20.40 9.66
CA ALA A 162 -17.46 -20.05 10.78
C ALA A 162 -18.86 -20.73 10.72
N GLY A 163 -19.12 -21.60 9.74
CA GLY A 163 -20.36 -22.37 9.65
C GLY A 163 -21.64 -21.56 9.41
N LEU A 164 -21.52 -20.32 8.91
CA LEU A 164 -22.64 -19.37 8.80
C LEU A 164 -23.43 -19.47 7.48
N LEU A 165 -23.05 -20.35 6.54
CA LEU A 165 -23.75 -20.52 5.27
C LEU A 165 -24.11 -22.00 5.04
N GLY A 166 -25.37 -22.33 5.33
CA GLY A 166 -26.00 -23.59 4.94
C GLY A 166 -26.40 -23.57 3.46
N CYS A 167 -26.13 -24.67 2.77
CA CYS A 167 -26.48 -24.88 1.37
C CYS A 167 -28.00 -24.78 1.12
N GLY A 168 -28.41 -23.94 0.17
CA GLY A 168 -29.81 -23.84 -0.27
C GLY A 168 -29.98 -23.24 -1.65
N GLY A 169 -30.07 -24.11 -2.67
CA GLY A 169 -30.89 -23.91 -3.87
C GLY A 169 -30.35 -23.04 -5.02
N PRO A 170 -30.47 -23.49 -6.29
CA PRO A 170 -30.06 -22.73 -7.47
C PRO A 170 -31.24 -21.91 -8.01
N SER A 171 -31.27 -20.60 -7.77
CA SER A 171 -31.92 -19.55 -8.58
C SER A 171 -32.23 -18.34 -7.71
N SER A 172 -31.23 -17.52 -7.52
CA SER A 172 -31.38 -16.07 -7.40
C SER A 172 -29.97 -15.54 -7.48
N ALA A 173 -29.73 -14.58 -8.38
CA ALA A 173 -28.44 -13.95 -8.55
C ALA A 173 -27.85 -13.63 -7.18
N CYS A 174 -26.83 -14.39 -6.79
CA CYS A 174 -26.04 -14.10 -5.61
C CYS A 174 -25.34 -12.79 -5.96
N SER A 175 -25.94 -11.67 -5.53
CA SER A 175 -25.43 -10.35 -5.84
C SER A 175 -23.99 -10.30 -5.31
N PRO A 176 -22.97 -10.19 -6.17
CA PRO A 176 -21.59 -10.22 -5.71
C PRO A 176 -21.42 -9.00 -4.81
N ARG A 177 -21.26 -9.19 -3.51
CA ARG A 177 -20.89 -8.11 -2.60
C ARG A 177 -19.47 -7.68 -2.94
N SER A 178 -19.12 -6.43 -3.26
CA SER A 178 -19.51 -5.58 -4.39
C SER A 178 -18.23 -5.30 -5.18
N ARG A 179 -18.25 -5.47 -6.51
CA ARG A 179 -17.11 -5.11 -7.38
C ARG A 179 -16.68 -3.66 -7.09
N VAL A 180 -15.39 -3.43 -6.92
CA VAL A 180 -14.82 -2.08 -6.73
C VAL A 180 -14.26 -1.62 -8.07
N ASP A 181 -14.44 -0.36 -8.44
CA ASP A 181 -14.07 0.15 -9.78
C ASP A 181 -12.60 -0.15 -10.14
N SER A 182 -11.70 -0.06 -9.16
CA SER A 182 -10.27 -0.37 -9.35
C SER A 182 -9.97 -1.82 -9.73
N ASP A 183 -10.87 -2.77 -9.46
CA ASP A 183 -10.71 -4.18 -9.86
C ASP A 183 -10.54 -4.33 -11.38
N THR A 184 -11.09 -3.41 -12.16
CA THR A 184 -10.95 -3.38 -13.63
C THR A 184 -9.50 -3.13 -14.07
N TYR A 185 -8.73 -2.37 -13.29
CA TYR A 185 -7.39 -1.92 -13.65
C TYR A 185 -6.28 -2.58 -12.84
N ALA A 186 -6.60 -3.22 -11.72
CA ALA A 186 -5.63 -3.67 -10.71
C ALA A 186 -4.56 -4.67 -11.22
N PHE A 187 -4.78 -5.26 -12.40
CA PHE A 187 -3.91 -6.24 -13.05
C PHE A 187 -3.20 -5.69 -14.31
N GLU A 188 -3.44 -4.43 -14.69
CA GLU A 188 -2.92 -3.86 -15.93
C GLU A 188 -1.41 -3.57 -15.85
N ALA A 189 -0.63 -4.36 -16.58
CA ALA A 189 0.83 -4.26 -16.61
C ALA A 189 1.38 -2.88 -17.03
N PRO A 190 0.88 -2.18 -18.07
CA PRO A 190 1.52 -0.95 -18.55
C PRO A 190 1.61 0.15 -17.50
N CYS A 191 0.62 0.27 -16.63
CA CYS A 191 0.63 1.22 -15.52
C CYS A 191 1.23 0.60 -14.26
N GLY A 192 0.87 -0.64 -13.96
CA GLY A 192 1.37 -1.37 -12.79
C GLY A 192 2.89 -1.45 -12.77
N ASP A 193 3.51 -1.76 -13.90
CA ASP A 193 4.98 -1.85 -14.03
C ASP A 193 5.64 -0.48 -13.92
N ARG A 194 4.98 0.61 -14.33
CA ARG A 194 5.50 1.97 -14.10
C ARG A 194 5.54 2.28 -12.62
N VAL A 195 4.50 1.91 -11.87
CA VAL A 195 4.46 2.10 -10.41
C VAL A 195 5.50 1.20 -9.74
N LEU A 196 5.55 -0.08 -10.10
CA LEU A 196 6.47 -1.07 -9.52
C LEU A 196 7.94 -0.67 -9.69
N ASN A 197 8.30 -0.12 -10.86
CA ASN A 197 9.66 0.29 -11.16
C ASN A 197 9.96 1.76 -10.80
N SER A 198 9.01 2.48 -10.20
CA SER A 198 9.25 3.84 -9.75
C SER A 198 10.08 3.85 -8.46
N PRO A 199 11.02 4.81 -8.31
CA PRO A 199 11.80 4.90 -7.09
C PRO A 199 10.88 5.22 -5.91
N PRO A 200 11.11 4.62 -4.72
CA PRO A 200 10.36 4.96 -3.51
C PRO A 200 10.46 6.46 -3.22
N SER A 201 9.36 7.06 -2.72
CA SER A 201 9.14 8.51 -2.67
C SER A 201 10.18 9.33 -1.90
N ALA A 202 11.09 8.69 -1.15
CA ALA A 202 12.28 9.36 -0.60
C ALA A 202 13.12 10.05 -1.69
N ASN A 203 13.01 9.62 -2.96
CA ASN A 203 13.83 10.08 -4.08
C ASN A 203 13.09 10.95 -5.12
N ARG A 204 11.85 11.41 -4.89
CA ARG A 204 11.16 12.22 -5.90
C ARG A 204 11.49 13.71 -5.78
N ALA A 205 12.32 14.17 -6.71
CA ALA A 205 12.50 15.59 -7.01
C ALA A 205 11.14 16.26 -7.25
N LYS A 206 11.01 17.53 -6.79
CA LYS A 206 9.85 18.41 -6.98
C LYS A 206 9.23 18.20 -8.36
N VAL A 207 8.12 17.47 -8.44
CA VAL A 207 7.24 17.64 -9.58
C VAL A 207 6.53 18.96 -9.33
N HIS A 208 6.93 20.00 -10.05
CA HIS A 208 6.15 21.23 -10.20
C HIS A 208 4.92 20.92 -11.06
N SER A 209 4.15 19.90 -10.68
CA SER A 209 2.85 19.64 -11.27
C SER A 209 1.88 20.59 -10.58
N VAL A 210 1.78 21.81 -11.13
CA VAL A 210 0.44 22.37 -11.30
C VAL A 210 -0.38 21.30 -12.00
N GLY A 211 -1.62 21.08 -11.58
CA GLY A 211 -2.43 20.08 -12.26
C GLY A 211 -2.50 20.38 -13.76
N ALA A 212 -2.86 19.39 -14.58
CA ALA A 212 -3.16 19.65 -16.00
C ALA A 212 -4.24 20.75 -16.18
N ASP A 213 -4.99 21.07 -15.13
CA ASP A 213 -5.98 22.14 -15.01
C ASP A 213 -5.44 23.46 -14.40
N GLY A 214 -4.15 23.55 -14.10
CA GLY A 214 -3.52 24.72 -13.49
C GLY A 214 -3.98 25.03 -12.06
N ARG A 215 -4.81 24.17 -11.43
CA ARG A 215 -5.32 24.43 -10.08
C ARG A 215 -4.25 24.10 -9.04
N LYS A 216 -4.15 24.94 -8.03
CA LYS A 216 -3.34 24.69 -6.83
C LYS A 216 -3.90 23.45 -6.10
N PRO A 217 -3.06 22.69 -5.38
CA PRO A 217 -3.53 21.58 -4.55
C PRO A 217 -4.67 22.05 -3.65
N ALA A 218 -5.78 21.31 -3.67
CA ALA A 218 -7.00 21.67 -2.95
C ALA A 218 -6.94 21.24 -1.46
N GLY A 219 -5.95 20.43 -1.09
CA GLY A 219 -5.61 20.08 0.29
C GLY A 219 -4.20 20.53 0.67
N GLN A 220 -3.84 20.32 1.94
CA GLN A 220 -2.45 20.50 2.36
C GLN A 220 -1.63 19.35 1.81
N VAL A 221 -0.70 19.65 0.90
CA VAL A 221 0.26 18.68 0.42
C VAL A 221 1.23 18.35 1.54
N LEU A 222 1.29 17.08 1.95
CA LEU A 222 2.17 16.63 3.04
C LEU A 222 3.63 16.43 2.59
N ARG A 223 4.01 17.02 1.45
CA ARG A 223 5.37 16.97 0.89
C ARG A 223 6.35 17.60 1.87
N GLY A 224 7.34 16.82 2.31
CA GLY A 224 8.42 17.28 3.18
C GLY A 224 8.11 17.29 4.69
N GLN A 225 6.89 16.95 5.11
CA GLN A 225 6.61 16.63 6.51
C GLN A 225 7.21 15.29 6.91
N TYR A 226 7.25 14.36 5.97
CA TYR A 226 7.89 13.07 6.13
C TYR A 226 9.22 13.05 5.36
N LYS A 227 10.31 13.48 6.01
CA LYS A 227 11.65 13.29 5.47
C LYS A 227 12.11 11.87 5.80
N SER A 228 12.43 11.08 4.77
CA SER A 228 13.14 9.82 4.95
C SER A 228 14.46 10.09 5.69
N THR A 229 14.67 9.41 6.82
CA THR A 229 15.95 9.39 7.54
C THR A 229 16.93 8.39 6.94
N VAL A 230 16.51 7.61 5.92
CA VAL A 230 17.34 6.64 5.22
C VAL A 230 18.21 7.36 4.17
N PRO A 231 19.55 7.21 4.21
CA PRO A 231 20.44 7.84 3.25
C PRO A 231 20.20 7.28 1.82
N PRO A 232 20.40 8.10 0.78
CA PRO A 232 20.25 7.64 -0.60
C PRO A 232 21.26 6.52 -0.91
N PRO A 233 20.90 5.54 -1.77
CA PRO A 233 21.86 4.54 -2.22
C PRO A 233 23.01 5.21 -2.99
N PRO A 234 24.25 4.68 -2.91
CA PRO A 234 25.39 5.25 -3.61
C PRO A 234 25.13 5.24 -5.12
N SER A 235 25.31 6.40 -5.77
CA SER A 235 25.17 6.55 -7.21
C SER A 235 26.20 5.67 -7.92
N SER A 236 25.75 4.80 -8.81
CA SER A 236 26.61 4.05 -9.73
C SER A 236 27.40 5.02 -10.64
N PRO A 237 28.65 4.70 -10.98
CA PRO A 237 29.47 5.56 -11.82
C PRO A 237 28.84 5.70 -13.21
N THR A 238 28.63 6.95 -13.62
CA THR A 238 28.12 7.31 -14.94
C THR A 238 29.08 6.84 -16.03
N SER A 239 28.62 5.98 -16.93
CA SER A 239 29.35 5.62 -18.16
C SER A 239 29.64 6.88 -18.99
N PRO A 240 30.85 7.00 -19.60
CA PRO A 240 31.19 8.15 -20.42
C PRO A 240 30.31 8.22 -21.67
N LYS A 241 29.83 9.43 -21.99
CA LYS A 241 29.06 9.72 -23.20
C LYS A 241 29.90 9.42 -24.44
N SER A 242 29.34 8.66 -25.38
CA SER A 242 29.90 8.46 -26.72
C SER A 242 29.92 9.79 -27.50
N PRO A 243 31.00 10.08 -28.26
CA PRO A 243 31.06 11.29 -29.08
C PRO A 243 30.11 11.20 -30.27
N THR A 244 29.37 12.28 -30.50
CA THR A 244 28.45 12.48 -31.62
C THR A 244 29.21 12.68 -32.92
N SER A 245 28.89 11.89 -33.96
CA SER A 245 29.42 12.04 -35.32
C SER A 245 28.95 13.35 -35.98
N PRO A 246 29.79 14.03 -36.79
CA PRO A 246 29.40 15.26 -37.49
C PRO A 246 28.48 14.98 -38.69
N LYS A 247 27.49 15.88 -38.89
CA LYS A 247 26.59 15.93 -40.06
C LYS A 247 27.36 16.26 -41.34
N SER A 248 27.10 15.50 -42.40
CA SER A 248 27.48 15.83 -43.78
C SER A 248 26.57 16.94 -44.36
N PRO A 249 27.11 17.87 -45.17
CA PRO A 249 26.29 18.88 -45.85
C PRO A 249 25.63 18.31 -47.11
N SER A 250 24.36 18.68 -47.30
CA SER A 250 23.56 18.41 -48.50
C SER A 250 24.02 19.29 -49.67
N SER A 251 24.42 18.68 -50.79
CA SER A 251 24.60 19.37 -52.07
C SER A 251 23.30 19.35 -52.86
N SER A 252 22.79 20.54 -53.17
CA SER A 252 21.76 20.82 -54.15
C SER A 252 22.33 20.82 -55.57
N SER A 253 21.72 20.04 -56.46
CA SER A 253 21.67 20.24 -57.91
C SER A 253 20.37 19.62 -58.44
#